data_AF-A0AAU5GNE6-F1
#
_entry.id   AF-A0AAU5GNE6-F1
#
_cell.length_a   1.000
_cell.length_b   1.000
_cell.length_c   1.000
_cell.angle_alpha   90.00
_cell.angle_beta   90.00
_cell.angle_gamma   90.00
#
_symmetry.space_group_name_H-M   'P 1'
#
loop_
_entity.id
_entity.type
_entity.pdbx_description
1 polymer ?
#
loop_
_entity_poly.entity_id
_entity_poly.type
_entity_poly.pdbx_seq_one_letter_code
_entity_poly.pdbx_strand_id
1 'polypeptide(L)'
;MPGYLVFAGAVWLGWWWLTPVIVFGVFVAVVTVTHDVVHRTIGLSPRATDWALFATGLVLLESGHAYRATHTQHHRLFPHPDDPEGHPAELSLLGAVCYGPVFLVRLWFWSYRRGRDRRWLVAEAVAPVAALAGGVLLLPYTPGLLVYTVMAIVGSWVYPLLTVYLPHHDYGDTPLTQTRTLRGRIIPAVFLELTYHLEHHLYPRVPSHHLPELSRRLEGHFAAHGVRPVRVV
;
A
#
# COMPACT_ATOMS: atom_id res chain seq x y z
N MET A 1 -15.20 -7.46 1.41
CA MET A 1 -15.20 -6.75 2.71
C MET A 1 -15.55 -7.66 3.91
N PRO A 2 -14.91 -8.84 4.10
CA PRO A 2 -15.11 -9.64 5.31
C PRO A 2 -14.35 -9.06 6.53
N GLY A 3 -13.24 -8.35 6.33
CA GLY A 3 -12.38 -7.86 7.41
C GLY A 3 -13.06 -6.91 8.42
N TYR A 4 -13.93 -6.01 7.96
CA TYR A 4 -14.74 -5.17 8.84
C TYR A 4 -15.70 -5.96 9.72
N LEU A 5 -16.31 -7.01 9.16
CA LEU A 5 -17.23 -7.87 9.90
C LEU A 5 -16.47 -8.68 10.96
N VAL A 6 -15.26 -9.15 10.63
CA VAL A 6 -14.38 -9.82 11.58
C VAL A 6 -13.95 -8.86 12.70
N PHE A 7 -13.57 -7.63 12.37
CA PHE A 7 -13.24 -6.60 13.36
C PHE A 7 -14.44 -6.27 14.26
N ALA A 8 -15.61 -6.01 13.68
CA ALA A 8 -16.83 -5.70 14.41
C ALA A 8 -17.24 -6.87 15.33
N GLY A 9 -17.10 -8.11 14.85
CA GLY A 9 -17.31 -9.32 15.65
C GLY A 9 -16.34 -9.42 16.82
N ALA A 10 -15.05 -9.15 16.62
CA ALA A 10 -14.06 -9.14 17.69
C ALA A 10 -14.37 -8.06 18.74
N VAL A 11 -14.76 -6.85 18.30
CA VAL A 11 -15.22 -5.77 19.19
C VAL A 11 -16.45 -6.18 19.99
N TRP A 12 -17.45 -6.76 19.33
CA TRP A 12 -18.69 -7.20 19.96
C TRP A 12 -18.46 -8.29 21.01
N LEU A 13 -17.51 -9.20 20.76
CA LEU A 13 -17.09 -10.24 21.69
C LEU A 13 -16.11 -9.75 22.78
N GLY A 14 -15.69 -8.48 22.74
CA GLY A 14 -14.71 -7.91 23.67
C GLY A 14 -13.26 -8.38 23.44
N TRP A 15 -12.95 -8.98 22.30
CA TRP A 15 -11.62 -9.49 21.93
C TRP A 15 -10.71 -8.38 21.39
N TRP A 16 -10.55 -7.30 22.16
CA TRP A 16 -9.81 -6.11 21.76
C TRP A 16 -8.35 -6.41 21.37
N TRP A 17 -7.72 -7.38 22.00
CA TRP A 17 -6.34 -7.78 21.71
C TRP A 17 -6.15 -8.34 20.28
N LEU A 18 -7.20 -8.84 19.63
CA LEU A 18 -7.15 -9.30 18.24
C LEU A 18 -7.25 -8.15 17.22
N THR A 19 -7.77 -7.00 17.63
CA THR A 19 -8.08 -5.90 16.70
C THR A 19 -6.87 -5.38 15.91
N PRO A 20 -5.65 -5.24 16.46
CA PRO A 20 -4.49 -4.81 15.67
C PRO A 20 -4.09 -5.85 14.61
N VAL A 21 -4.16 -7.15 14.94
CA VAL A 21 -3.84 -8.24 14.01
C VAL A 21 -4.85 -8.28 12.86
N ILE A 22 -6.13 -8.10 13.18
CA ILE A 22 -7.20 -8.03 12.17
C ILE A 22 -6.99 -6.82 11.25
N VAL A 23 -6.73 -5.63 11.81
CA VAL A 23 -6.51 -4.41 11.01
C VAL A 23 -5.25 -4.53 10.17
N PHE A 24 -4.17 -5.14 10.67
CA PHE A 24 -2.98 -5.42 9.88
C PHE A 24 -3.27 -6.38 8.70
N GLY A 25 -4.05 -7.44 8.92
CA GLY A 25 -4.50 -8.32 7.83
C GLY A 25 -5.37 -7.60 6.79
N VAL A 26 -6.24 -6.69 7.24
CA VAL A 26 -7.03 -5.82 6.35
C VAL A 26 -6.11 -4.89 5.55
N PHE A 27 -5.13 -4.26 6.22
CA PHE A 27 -4.14 -3.40 5.59
C PHE A 27 -3.45 -4.13 4.44
N VAL A 28 -2.85 -5.29 4.71
CA VAL A 28 -2.13 -6.05 3.68
C VAL A 28 -3.05 -6.42 2.52
N ALA A 29 -4.25 -6.96 2.81
CA ALA A 29 -5.19 -7.36 1.77
C ALA A 29 -5.64 -6.19 0.89
N VAL A 30 -5.94 -5.04 1.49
CA VAL A 30 -6.41 -3.85 0.78
C VAL A 30 -5.28 -3.23 -0.04
N VAL A 31 -4.07 -3.15 0.50
CA VAL A 31 -2.89 -2.65 -0.24
C VAL A 31 -2.65 -3.49 -1.48
N THR A 32 -2.63 -4.82 -1.35
CA THR A 32 -2.38 -5.72 -2.48
C THR A 32 -3.47 -5.64 -3.53
N VAL A 33 -4.74 -5.70 -3.13
CA VAL A 33 -5.86 -5.60 -4.10
C VAL A 33 -5.86 -4.23 -4.79
N THR A 34 -5.67 -3.15 -4.03
CA THR A 34 -5.66 -1.80 -4.60
C THR A 34 -4.49 -1.61 -5.56
N HIS A 35 -3.32 -2.18 -5.25
CA HIS A 35 -2.16 -2.19 -6.13
C HIS A 35 -2.46 -2.88 -7.48
N ASP A 36 -3.08 -4.07 -7.46
CA ASP A 36 -3.51 -4.76 -8.69
C ASP A 36 -4.57 -3.96 -9.47
N VAL A 37 -5.48 -3.26 -8.77
CA VAL A 37 -6.45 -2.34 -9.40
C VAL A 37 -5.75 -1.16 -10.09
N VAL A 38 -4.74 -0.57 -9.43
CA VAL A 38 -3.93 0.55 -9.97
C VAL A 38 -3.27 0.15 -11.28
N HIS A 39 -2.67 -1.04 -11.33
CA HIS A 39 -2.00 -1.57 -12.52
C HIS A 39 -2.95 -2.20 -13.55
N ARG A 40 -4.26 -2.23 -13.25
CA ARG A 40 -5.32 -2.80 -14.09
C ARG A 40 -5.10 -4.27 -14.43
N THR A 41 -4.49 -5.02 -13.53
CA THR A 41 -4.14 -6.44 -13.74
C THR A 41 -5.33 -7.39 -13.54
N ILE A 42 -6.43 -6.87 -12.97
CA ILE A 42 -7.67 -7.61 -12.67
C ILE A 42 -8.74 -7.54 -13.77
N GLY A 43 -8.49 -6.82 -14.87
CA GLY A 43 -9.40 -6.81 -16.04
C GLY A 43 -10.69 -5.98 -15.88
N LEU A 44 -10.75 -5.06 -14.92
CA LEU A 44 -11.91 -4.16 -14.76
C LEU A 44 -12.00 -3.12 -15.89
N SER A 45 -13.23 -2.74 -16.24
CA SER A 45 -13.48 -1.57 -17.09
C SER A 45 -13.02 -0.27 -16.41
N PRO A 46 -12.74 0.81 -17.16
CA PRO A 46 -12.26 2.06 -16.57
C PRO A 46 -13.14 2.61 -15.44
N ARG A 47 -14.47 2.56 -15.61
CA ARG A 47 -15.43 2.99 -14.58
C ARG A 47 -15.39 2.06 -13.36
N ALA A 48 -15.31 0.75 -13.58
CA ALA A 48 -15.21 -0.21 -12.49
C ALA A 48 -13.87 -0.07 -11.74
N THR A 49 -12.78 0.28 -12.42
CA THR A 49 -11.50 0.61 -11.78
C THR A 49 -11.62 1.80 -10.84
N ASP A 50 -12.23 2.92 -11.28
CA ASP A 50 -12.40 4.10 -10.41
C ASP A 50 -13.22 3.77 -9.16
N TRP A 51 -14.33 3.04 -9.32
CA TRP A 51 -15.14 2.60 -8.17
C TRP A 51 -14.41 1.61 -7.27
N ALA A 52 -13.61 0.70 -7.83
CA ALA A 52 -12.80 -0.22 -7.06
C ALA A 52 -11.76 0.53 -6.23
N LEU A 53 -11.04 1.49 -6.81
CA LEU A 53 -10.07 2.34 -6.08
C LEU A 53 -10.73 3.10 -4.94
N PHE A 54 -11.92 3.69 -5.21
CA PHE A 54 -12.68 4.37 -4.19
C PHE A 54 -13.09 3.41 -3.07
N ALA A 55 -13.71 2.28 -3.41
CA ALA A 55 -14.24 1.33 -2.44
C ALA A 55 -13.14 0.66 -1.61
N THR A 56 -11.99 0.32 -2.20
CA THR A 56 -10.87 -0.27 -1.46
C THR A 56 -10.15 0.78 -0.62
N GLY A 57 -9.95 1.99 -1.14
CA GLY A 57 -9.39 3.11 -0.37
C GLY A 57 -10.21 3.45 0.87
N LEU A 58 -11.55 3.44 0.77
CA LEU A 58 -12.44 3.65 1.91
C LEU A 58 -12.25 2.61 3.04
N VAL A 59 -11.78 1.40 2.73
CA VAL A 59 -11.54 0.38 3.77
C VAL A 59 -10.44 0.82 4.73
N LEU A 60 -9.41 1.50 4.23
CA LEU A 60 -8.33 2.02 5.08
C LEU A 60 -8.45 3.53 5.35
N LEU A 61 -9.52 4.16 4.86
CA LEU A 61 -9.73 5.61 4.94
C LEU A 61 -8.64 6.40 4.21
N GLU A 62 -8.22 5.86 3.06
CA GLU A 62 -7.14 6.38 2.22
C GLU A 62 -7.65 6.69 0.81
N SER A 63 -6.82 7.39 0.03
CA SER A 63 -7.16 7.78 -1.35
C SER A 63 -6.58 6.82 -2.38
N GLY A 64 -7.42 5.93 -2.90
CA GLY A 64 -7.03 5.03 -3.99
C GLY A 64 -6.70 5.77 -5.29
N HIS A 65 -7.35 6.91 -5.54
CA HIS A 65 -7.04 7.74 -6.70
C HIS A 65 -5.72 8.49 -6.58
N ALA A 66 -5.36 8.98 -5.37
CA ALA A 66 -4.04 9.55 -5.14
C ALA A 66 -2.97 8.47 -5.33
N TYR A 67 -3.16 7.29 -4.74
CA TYR A 67 -2.24 6.18 -4.90
C TYR A 67 -2.05 5.77 -6.36
N ARG A 68 -3.11 5.67 -7.16
CA ARG A 68 -2.99 5.43 -8.61
C ARG A 68 -2.09 6.46 -9.27
N ALA A 69 -2.31 7.74 -8.99
CA ALA A 69 -1.60 8.83 -9.64
C ALA A 69 -0.11 8.86 -9.25
N THR A 70 0.19 8.70 -7.96
CA THR A 70 1.56 8.75 -7.45
C THR A 70 2.33 7.49 -7.83
N HIS A 71 1.71 6.31 -7.70
CA HIS A 71 2.38 5.05 -7.96
C HIS A 71 2.69 4.86 -9.45
N THR A 72 1.79 5.27 -10.33
CA THR A 72 2.07 5.27 -11.78
C THR A 72 3.25 6.20 -12.11
N GLN A 73 3.37 7.34 -11.42
CA GLN A 73 4.48 8.25 -11.60
C GLN A 73 5.78 7.69 -11.03
N HIS A 74 5.73 7.01 -9.90
CA HIS A 74 6.85 6.33 -9.27
C HIS A 74 7.47 5.28 -10.20
N HIS A 75 6.66 4.39 -10.79
CA HIS A 75 7.13 3.42 -11.80
C HIS A 75 7.80 4.05 -13.01
N ARG A 76 7.39 5.27 -13.36
CA ARG A 76 7.95 5.99 -14.51
C ARG A 76 9.26 6.70 -14.18
N LEU A 77 9.37 7.25 -12.96
CA LEU A 77 10.39 8.24 -12.65
C LEU A 77 11.41 7.80 -11.61
N PHE A 78 11.11 6.84 -10.73
CA PHE A 78 12.04 6.47 -9.67
C PHE A 78 13.44 6.15 -10.24
N PRO A 79 14.54 6.69 -9.65
CA PRO A 79 14.63 7.48 -8.42
C PRO A 79 14.66 9.01 -8.63
N HIS A 80 14.16 9.52 -9.75
CA HIS A 80 14.22 10.95 -10.07
C HIS A 80 13.54 11.81 -8.98
N PRO A 81 14.06 13.01 -8.64
CA PRO A 81 13.49 13.90 -7.61
C PRO A 81 12.02 14.31 -7.79
N ASP A 82 11.48 14.16 -9.01
CA ASP A 82 10.07 14.43 -9.32
C ASP A 82 9.14 13.24 -9.05
N ASP A 83 9.68 12.10 -8.59
CA ASP A 83 8.90 10.99 -8.08
C ASP A 83 8.26 11.37 -6.74
N PRO A 84 6.91 11.41 -6.64
CA PRO A 84 6.24 11.74 -5.41
C PRO A 84 6.40 10.70 -4.29
N GLU A 85 6.66 9.43 -4.62
CA GLU A 85 6.72 8.33 -3.64
C GLU A 85 8.13 8.05 -3.13
N GLY A 86 9.16 8.25 -3.97
CA GLY A 86 10.51 7.71 -3.73
C GLY A 86 11.32 8.31 -2.58
N HIS A 87 11.00 9.51 -2.11
CA HIS A 87 11.81 10.21 -1.09
C HIS A 87 12.15 9.41 0.19
N PRO A 88 11.25 8.60 0.78
CA PRO A 88 11.58 7.74 1.91
C PRO A 88 12.77 6.80 1.67
N ALA A 89 13.07 6.40 0.44
CA ALA A 89 14.21 5.53 0.12
C ALA A 89 15.57 6.17 0.47
N GLU A 90 15.63 7.51 0.50
CA GLU A 90 16.83 8.30 0.77
C GLU A 90 17.01 8.63 2.27
N LEU A 91 15.98 8.39 3.08
CA LEU A 91 16.01 8.69 4.51
C LEU A 91 16.82 7.63 5.27
N SER A 92 17.16 7.93 6.53
CA SER A 92 17.55 6.88 7.47
C SER A 92 16.35 6.02 7.83
N LEU A 93 16.57 4.82 8.38
CA LEU A 93 15.48 3.95 8.85
C LEU A 93 14.54 4.69 9.82
N LEU A 94 15.11 5.40 10.80
CA LEU A 94 14.32 6.21 11.73
C LEU A 94 13.60 7.36 11.02
N GLY A 95 14.24 7.99 10.03
CA GLY A 95 13.63 9.01 9.19
C GLY A 95 12.41 8.49 8.44
N ALA A 96 12.50 7.32 7.82
CA ALA A 96 11.39 6.69 7.11
C ALA A 96 10.20 6.37 8.05
N VAL A 97 10.47 5.91 9.27
CA VAL A 97 9.45 5.70 10.31
C VAL A 97 8.78 7.03 10.71
N CYS A 98 9.58 8.06 11.02
CA CYS A 98 9.07 9.38 11.42
C CYS A 98 8.35 10.12 10.29
N TYR A 99 8.57 9.72 9.04
CA TYR A 99 7.92 10.31 7.87
C TYR A 99 6.50 9.76 7.61
N GLY A 100 6.14 8.64 8.24
CA GLY A 100 4.82 8.01 8.19
C GLY A 100 3.62 8.97 8.27
N PRO A 101 3.53 9.83 9.30
CA PRO A 101 2.39 10.74 9.49
C PRO A 101 2.14 11.71 8.33
N VAL A 102 3.16 12.04 7.54
CA VAL A 102 3.05 13.04 6.46
C VAL A 102 2.97 12.41 5.07
N PHE A 103 3.34 11.14 4.91
CA PHE A 103 3.52 10.51 3.61
C PHE A 103 2.26 10.59 2.74
N LEU A 104 1.15 9.98 3.18
CA LEU A 104 -0.09 9.95 2.41
C LEU A 104 -0.69 11.34 2.18
N VAL A 105 -0.54 12.25 3.15
CA VAL A 105 -1.01 13.64 3.02
C VAL A 105 -0.25 14.35 1.90
N ARG A 106 1.08 14.19 1.82
CA ARG A 106 1.89 14.76 0.73
C ARG A 106 1.52 14.17 -0.63
N LEU A 107 1.31 12.85 -0.71
CA LEU A 107 0.87 12.17 -1.93
C LEU A 107 -0.49 12.67 -2.42
N TRP A 108 -1.43 12.87 -1.49
CA TRP A 108 -2.75 13.43 -1.80
C TRP A 108 -2.62 14.87 -2.35
N PHE A 109 -1.85 15.74 -1.69
CA PHE A 109 -1.66 17.12 -2.18
C PHE A 109 -0.95 17.17 -3.52
N TRP A 110 0.05 16.31 -3.75
CA TRP A 110 0.72 16.19 -5.03
C TRP A 110 -0.29 15.82 -6.12
N SER A 111 -1.13 14.81 -5.85
CA SER A 111 -2.18 14.34 -6.76
C SER A 111 -3.23 15.39 -7.01
N TYR A 112 -3.68 16.13 -5.99
CA TYR A 112 -4.69 17.17 -6.14
C TYR A 112 -4.20 18.34 -7.01
N ARG A 113 -2.94 18.76 -6.82
CA ARG A 113 -2.34 19.86 -7.57
C ARG A 113 -2.18 19.52 -9.06
N ARG A 114 -1.84 18.27 -9.38
CA ARG A 114 -1.52 17.81 -10.76
C ARG A 114 -2.64 17.04 -11.46
N GLY A 115 -3.62 16.53 -10.70
CA GLY A 115 -4.54 15.50 -11.15
C GLY A 115 -5.82 16.02 -11.80
N ARG A 116 -6.39 15.18 -12.66
CA ARG A 116 -7.69 15.38 -13.34
C ARG A 116 -8.88 14.85 -12.50
N ASP A 117 -8.62 13.98 -11.54
CA ASP A 117 -9.63 13.24 -10.76
C ASP A 117 -9.99 13.93 -9.43
N ARG A 118 -9.93 15.27 -9.36
CA ARG A 118 -10.08 16.04 -8.10
C ARG A 118 -11.36 15.73 -7.32
N ARG A 119 -12.46 15.42 -8.00
CA ARG A 119 -13.73 15.05 -7.36
C ARG A 119 -13.61 13.79 -6.49
N TRP A 120 -12.85 12.80 -6.97
CA TRP A 120 -12.62 11.56 -6.24
C TRP A 120 -11.72 11.81 -5.04
N LEU A 121 -10.62 12.55 -5.25
CA LEU A 121 -9.69 12.92 -4.17
C LEU A 121 -10.39 13.64 -3.02
N VAL A 122 -11.30 14.58 -3.32
CA VAL A 122 -12.08 15.28 -2.31
C VAL A 122 -13.08 14.34 -1.61
N ALA A 123 -13.80 13.52 -2.37
CA ALA A 123 -14.74 12.56 -1.79
C ALA A 123 -14.04 11.56 -0.84
N GLU A 124 -12.87 11.05 -1.22
CA GLU A 124 -12.05 10.16 -0.40
C GLU A 124 -11.51 10.87 0.85
N ALA A 125 -11.10 12.15 0.74
CA ALA A 125 -10.59 12.93 1.86
C ALA A 125 -11.65 13.23 2.95
N VAL A 126 -12.95 13.21 2.59
CA VAL A 126 -14.04 13.35 3.56
C VAL A 126 -14.15 12.10 4.46
N ALA A 127 -13.79 10.92 3.96
CA ALA A 127 -13.98 9.65 4.68
C ALA A 127 -13.27 9.57 6.04
N PRO A 128 -11.95 9.84 6.17
CA PRO A 128 -11.29 9.80 7.47
C PRO A 128 -11.85 10.84 8.46
N VAL A 129 -12.24 12.02 7.97
CA VAL A 129 -12.84 13.07 8.82
C VAL A 129 -14.22 12.65 9.33
N ALA A 130 -15.07 12.14 8.43
CA ALA A 130 -16.39 11.65 8.77
C ALA A 130 -16.33 10.43 9.71
N ALA A 131 -15.38 9.51 9.49
CA ALA A 131 -15.18 8.34 10.34
C ALA A 131 -14.70 8.73 11.75
N LEU A 132 -13.79 9.71 11.87
CA LEU A 132 -13.37 10.24 13.18
C LEU A 132 -14.53 10.92 13.91
N ALA A 133 -15.26 11.82 13.24
CA ALA A 133 -16.40 12.51 13.82
C ALA A 133 -17.50 11.52 14.25
N GLY A 134 -17.87 10.58 13.37
CA GLY A 134 -18.81 9.51 13.67
C GLY A 134 -18.33 8.62 14.81
N GLY A 135 -17.04 8.29 14.85
CA GLY A 135 -16.42 7.54 15.92
C GLY A 135 -16.57 8.22 17.28
N VAL A 136 -16.32 9.53 17.35
CA VAL A 136 -16.50 10.33 18.57
C VAL A 136 -17.97 10.40 18.98
N LEU A 137 -18.87 10.64 18.04
CA LEU A 137 -20.32 10.71 18.31
C LEU A 137 -20.88 9.37 18.81
N LEU A 138 -20.34 8.25 18.33
CA LEU A 138 -20.78 6.91 18.69
C LEU A 138 -20.10 6.35 19.95
N LEU A 139 -19.10 7.05 20.54
CA LEU A 139 -18.39 6.60 21.74
C LEU A 139 -19.30 6.13 22.89
N PRO A 140 -20.44 6.79 23.22
CA PRO A 140 -21.33 6.33 24.28
C PRO A 140 -21.96 4.95 24.02
N TYR A 141 -22.03 4.52 22.75
CA TYR A 141 -22.64 3.27 22.33
C TYR A 141 -21.59 2.20 22.00
N THR A 142 -20.50 2.60 21.36
CA THR A 142 -19.40 1.71 21.00
C THR A 142 -18.12 2.50 20.68
N PRO A 143 -16.95 2.09 21.20
CA PRO A 143 -15.69 2.66 20.75
C PRO A 143 -15.19 2.06 19.44
N GLY A 144 -15.86 1.04 18.89
CA GLY A 144 -15.36 0.24 17.76
C GLY A 144 -15.01 1.05 16.51
N LEU A 145 -15.88 2.00 16.10
CA LEU A 145 -15.62 2.83 14.92
C LEU A 145 -14.40 3.73 15.12
N LEU A 146 -14.27 4.37 16.30
CA LEU A 146 -13.13 5.24 16.59
C LEU A 146 -11.83 4.43 16.66
N VAL A 147 -11.85 3.28 17.32
CA VAL A 147 -10.68 2.38 17.40
C VAL A 147 -10.25 1.94 16.01
N TYR A 148 -11.18 1.49 15.16
CA TYR A 148 -10.86 1.11 13.78
C TYR A 148 -10.24 2.28 13.02
N THR A 149 -10.87 3.44 13.09
CA THR A 149 -10.44 4.65 12.38
C THR A 149 -9.02 5.06 12.76
N VAL A 150 -8.73 5.08 14.07
CA VAL A 150 -7.40 5.41 14.58
C VAL A 150 -6.38 4.34 14.15
N MET A 151 -6.73 3.05 14.26
CA MET A 151 -5.84 1.96 13.85
C MET A 151 -5.55 1.98 12.34
N ALA A 152 -6.54 2.29 11.50
CA ALA A 152 -6.35 2.46 10.06
C ALA A 152 -5.38 3.61 9.81
N ILE A 153 -5.67 4.83 10.29
CA ILE A 153 -4.84 6.02 10.06
C ILE A 153 -3.41 5.85 10.57
N VAL A 154 -3.23 5.38 11.81
CA VAL A 154 -1.90 5.19 12.41
C VAL A 154 -1.19 3.99 11.78
N GLY A 155 -1.93 2.93 11.47
CA GLY A 155 -1.41 1.76 10.76
C GLY A 155 -0.79 2.14 9.42
N SER A 156 -1.42 3.04 8.66
CA SER A 156 -0.92 3.54 7.38
C SER A 156 0.42 4.28 7.48
N TRP A 157 0.86 4.71 8.67
CA TRP A 157 2.16 5.37 8.81
C TRP A 157 3.34 4.43 8.52
N VAL A 158 3.10 3.12 8.42
CA VAL A 158 4.11 2.15 8.00
C VAL A 158 4.38 2.14 6.49
N TYR A 159 3.54 2.77 5.65
CA TYR A 159 3.72 2.77 4.19
C TYR A 159 5.12 3.19 3.72
N PRO A 160 5.65 4.38 4.08
CA PRO A 160 6.95 4.81 3.57
C PRO A 160 8.08 3.87 4.01
N LEU A 161 7.92 3.17 5.14
CA LEU A 161 8.84 2.13 5.56
C LEU A 161 8.71 0.87 4.70
N LEU A 162 7.51 0.27 4.64
CA LEU A 162 7.31 -1.06 4.06
C LEU A 162 7.29 -1.09 2.54
N THR A 163 6.76 -0.03 1.91
CA THR A 163 6.50 0.01 0.46
C THR A 163 7.50 0.84 -0.32
N VAL A 164 8.31 1.65 0.37
CA VAL A 164 9.33 2.49 -0.27
C VAL A 164 10.71 2.21 0.30
N TYR A 165 10.96 2.51 1.59
CA TYR A 165 12.28 2.36 2.19
C TYR A 165 12.81 0.93 2.08
N LEU A 166 12.11 -0.08 2.62
CA LEU A 166 12.61 -1.46 2.58
C LEU A 166 12.91 -1.98 1.15
N PRO A 167 12.03 -1.77 0.15
CA PRO A 167 12.31 -2.25 -1.20
C PRO A 167 13.30 -1.40 -1.99
N HIS A 168 13.42 -0.09 -1.72
CA HIS A 168 14.23 0.84 -2.53
C HIS A 168 15.48 1.38 -1.83
N HIS A 169 15.71 1.11 -0.54
CA HIS A 169 16.90 1.63 0.13
C HIS A 169 18.18 1.09 -0.53
N ASP A 170 19.20 1.95 -0.59
CA ASP A 170 20.45 1.72 -1.35
C ASP A 170 20.19 1.31 -2.81
N TYR A 171 19.23 1.96 -3.48
CA TYR A 171 18.95 1.74 -4.90
C TYR A 171 20.18 2.05 -5.76
N GLY A 172 20.34 1.30 -6.86
CA GLY A 172 21.34 1.57 -7.90
C GLY A 172 20.75 2.23 -9.15
N ASP A 173 21.60 2.46 -10.15
CA ASP A 173 21.27 3.26 -11.34
C ASP A 173 20.53 2.49 -12.45
N THR A 174 20.41 1.17 -12.33
CA THR A 174 19.76 0.32 -13.35
C THR A 174 18.39 -0.19 -12.87
N PRO A 175 17.46 -0.51 -13.78
CA PRO A 175 16.17 -1.10 -13.40
C PRO A 175 16.29 -2.37 -12.55
N LEU A 176 17.38 -3.14 -12.70
CA LEU A 176 17.65 -4.36 -11.92
C LEU A 176 18.15 -4.09 -10.50
N THR A 177 18.61 -2.87 -10.23
CA THR A 177 19.24 -2.46 -8.96
C THR A 177 18.44 -1.40 -8.21
N GLN A 178 17.39 -0.84 -8.82
CA GLN A 178 16.55 0.19 -8.22
C GLN A 178 15.70 -0.32 -7.05
N THR A 179 15.47 -1.64 -7.01
CA THR A 179 14.60 -2.30 -6.03
C THR A 179 15.12 -3.66 -5.65
N ARG A 180 14.73 -4.12 -4.47
CA ARG A 180 15.04 -5.45 -3.93
C ARG A 180 13.87 -6.40 -4.11
N THR A 181 14.14 -7.69 -3.99
CA THR A 181 13.12 -8.74 -3.94
C THR A 181 13.40 -9.64 -2.74
N LEU A 182 12.36 -9.92 -1.93
CA LEU A 182 12.42 -10.85 -0.82
C LEU A 182 11.70 -12.15 -1.22
N ARG A 183 12.44 -13.26 -1.17
CA ARG A 183 11.96 -14.60 -1.53
C ARG A 183 11.92 -15.49 -0.30
N GLY A 184 10.86 -16.28 -0.16
CA GLY A 184 10.62 -17.12 1.01
C GLY A 184 9.24 -17.77 0.94
N ARG A 185 8.82 -18.43 2.01
CA ARG A 185 7.49 -19.07 2.07
C ARG A 185 6.53 -18.30 2.94
N ILE A 186 6.99 -17.77 4.08
CA ILE A 186 6.12 -17.17 5.09
C ILE A 186 5.99 -15.67 4.85
N ILE A 187 7.10 -14.93 4.80
CA ILE A 187 7.04 -13.46 4.67
C ILE A 187 6.35 -13.04 3.35
N PRO A 188 6.71 -13.56 2.16
CA PRO A 188 6.00 -13.18 0.94
C PRO A 188 4.52 -13.53 0.97
N ALA A 189 4.15 -14.71 1.49
CA ALA A 189 2.74 -15.10 1.59
C ALA A 189 1.94 -14.19 2.52
N VAL A 190 2.53 -13.75 3.65
CA VAL A 190 1.90 -12.78 4.56
C VAL A 190 1.63 -11.47 3.84
N PHE A 191 2.56 -10.97 3.03
CA PHE A 191 2.43 -9.74 2.23
C PHE A 191 1.79 -9.96 0.85
N LEU A 192 1.14 -11.11 0.64
CA LEU A 192 0.45 -11.47 -0.59
C LEU A 192 1.32 -11.26 -1.84
N GLU A 193 2.56 -11.72 -1.74
CA GLU A 193 3.57 -11.78 -2.80
C GLU A 193 4.06 -10.41 -3.33
N LEU A 194 3.68 -9.28 -2.73
CA LEU A 194 4.23 -7.98 -3.10
C LEU A 194 5.69 -7.76 -2.67
N THR A 195 6.28 -8.67 -1.89
CA THR A 195 7.71 -8.62 -1.56
C THR A 195 8.61 -8.95 -2.74
N TYR A 196 8.04 -9.51 -3.83
CA TYR A 196 8.69 -9.66 -5.14
C TYR A 196 8.71 -8.30 -5.88
N HIS A 197 9.21 -7.27 -5.19
CA HIS A 197 9.06 -5.88 -5.59
C HIS A 197 9.89 -5.53 -6.84
N LEU A 198 11.06 -6.14 -7.00
CA LEU A 198 11.84 -6.03 -8.24
C LEU A 198 11.08 -6.60 -9.45
N GLU A 199 10.51 -7.80 -9.30
CA GLU A 199 9.70 -8.39 -10.36
C GLU A 199 8.52 -7.50 -10.74
N HIS A 200 7.88 -6.89 -9.74
CA HIS A 200 6.82 -5.90 -9.93
C HIS A 200 7.29 -4.67 -10.72
N HIS A 201 8.44 -4.07 -10.35
CA HIS A 201 8.97 -2.91 -11.08
C HIS A 201 9.35 -3.20 -12.53
N LEU A 202 9.86 -4.41 -12.81
CA LEU A 202 10.19 -4.82 -14.18
C LEU A 202 8.93 -5.12 -15.00
N TYR A 203 7.89 -5.68 -14.37
CA TYR A 203 6.68 -6.15 -15.03
C TYR A 203 5.40 -5.77 -14.26
N PRO A 204 5.05 -4.48 -14.17
CA PRO A 204 3.96 -4.01 -13.31
C PRO A 204 2.57 -4.50 -13.75
N ARG A 205 2.46 -5.06 -14.96
CA ARG A 205 1.22 -5.65 -15.48
C ARG A 205 1.02 -7.12 -15.09
N VAL A 206 1.95 -7.72 -14.34
CA VAL A 206 1.78 -9.05 -13.79
C VAL A 206 1.06 -8.93 -12.45
N PRO A 207 -0.10 -9.59 -12.25
CA PRO A 207 -0.80 -9.56 -10.97
C PRO A 207 0.09 -10.07 -9.82
N SER A 208 -0.10 -9.51 -8.63
CA SER A 208 0.65 -9.85 -7.41
C SER A 208 0.83 -11.37 -7.18
N HIS A 209 -0.26 -12.13 -7.26
CA HIS A 209 -0.28 -13.59 -7.05
C HIS A 209 0.51 -14.41 -8.10
N HIS A 210 0.92 -13.79 -9.22
CA HIS A 210 1.78 -14.41 -10.24
C HIS A 210 3.25 -13.97 -10.15
N LEU A 211 3.59 -13.03 -9.26
CA LEU A 211 4.97 -12.59 -9.07
C LEU A 211 5.92 -13.72 -8.65
N PRO A 212 5.53 -14.71 -7.82
CA PRO A 212 6.42 -15.84 -7.51
C PRO A 212 6.76 -16.70 -8.73
N GLU A 213 5.82 -16.88 -9.65
CA GLU A 213 6.06 -17.61 -10.90
C GLU A 213 6.95 -16.81 -11.85
N LEU A 214 6.71 -15.50 -11.97
CA LEU A 214 7.58 -14.60 -12.71
C LEU A 214 9.02 -14.64 -12.17
N SER A 215 9.15 -14.61 -10.84
CA SER A 215 10.41 -14.68 -10.12
C SER A 215 11.23 -15.93 -10.45
N ARG A 216 10.56 -17.09 -10.57
CA ARG A 216 11.17 -18.35 -11.03
C ARG A 216 11.66 -18.24 -12.48
N ARG A 217 10.85 -17.67 -13.37
CA ARG A 217 11.22 -17.51 -14.80
C ARG A 217 12.41 -16.57 -15.00
N LEU A 218 12.54 -15.56 -14.13
CA LEU A 218 13.63 -14.58 -14.18
C LEU A 218 14.90 -15.05 -13.46
N GLU A 219 14.91 -16.22 -12.80
CA GLU A 219 16.05 -16.65 -11.97
C GLU A 219 17.38 -16.69 -12.74
N GLY A 220 17.38 -17.28 -13.94
CA GLY A 220 18.57 -17.30 -14.79
C GLY A 220 19.02 -15.91 -15.24
N HIS A 221 18.07 -15.02 -15.54
CA HIS A 221 18.36 -13.63 -15.92
C HIS A 221 18.96 -12.85 -14.75
N PHE A 222 18.38 -12.97 -13.55
CA PHE A 222 18.87 -12.33 -12.33
C PHE A 222 20.27 -12.81 -11.96
N ALA A 223 20.52 -14.12 -12.02
CA ALA A 223 21.85 -14.69 -11.78
C ALA A 223 22.89 -14.15 -12.77
N ALA A 224 22.55 -14.08 -14.06
CA ALA A 224 23.45 -13.57 -15.10
C ALA A 224 23.81 -12.08 -14.93
N HIS A 225 22.95 -11.30 -14.28
CA HIS A 225 23.14 -9.86 -14.05
C HIS A 225 23.50 -9.52 -12.59
N GLY A 226 23.85 -10.53 -11.78
CA GLY A 226 24.33 -10.32 -10.41
C GLY A 226 23.26 -9.87 -9.41
N VAL A 227 21.97 -9.96 -9.75
CA VAL A 227 20.87 -9.67 -8.82
C VAL A 227 20.85 -10.74 -7.72
N ARG A 228 20.84 -10.30 -6.45
CA ARG A 228 20.84 -11.19 -5.28
C ARG A 228 19.54 -11.04 -4.50
N PRO A 229 18.54 -11.90 -4.72
CA PRO A 229 17.34 -11.94 -3.91
C PRO A 229 17.66 -12.17 -2.43
N VAL A 230 17.00 -11.42 -1.55
CA VAL A 230 17.12 -11.65 -0.11
C VAL A 230 16.25 -12.85 0.26
N ARG A 231 16.83 -13.85 0.91
CA ARG A 231 16.10 -15.02 1.36
C ARG A 231 15.54 -14.80 2.76
N VAL A 232 14.26 -15.07 2.91
CA VAL A 232 13.51 -14.99 4.17
C VAL A 232 12.76 -16.29 4.40
N VAL A 233 12.31 -16.50 5.64
CA VAL A 233 11.48 -17.65 6.04
C VAL A 233 10.13 -17.63 5.33
#